data_AF-A0A857VCG4-F1
#
_entry.id   AF-A0A857VCG4-F1
#
_cell.length_a   1.000
_cell.length_b   1.000
_cell.length_c   1.000
_cell.angle_alpha   90.00
_cell.angle_beta   90.00
_cell.angle_gamma   90.00
#
_symmetry.space_group_name_H-M   'P 1'
#
loop_
_entity.id
_entity.type
_entity.pdbx_description
1 polymer ?
#
loop_
_entity_poly.entity_id
_entity_poly.type
_entity_poly.pdbx_seq_one_letter_code
_entity_poly.pdbx_strand_id
1 'polypeptide(L)'
;MNEYIRNNYKQAKVLISKIPINQKIEHEGNEQFIVGSSEVTNAKQLKLPYNIEYAVAVALKQGIPRITITEEQATSDDELQNKRNKQIERRDKVIDGVEKFWGIYAEKLANQYQQFGNAGPNAQSALAEYSELSLDDRIKVIGLVLRATHAGSDRVDMKGSENKPVFPELGLPNSFGRMAGKSLDPTKLTFVYESITGLHRRKLDGKSLGRDL
;
A
#
# COMPACT_ATOMS: atom_id res chain seq x y z
N MET A 1 13.42 35.85 -7.80
CA MET A 1 14.25 34.70 -7.37
C MET A 1 14.56 34.89 -5.89
N ASN A 2 14.33 33.88 -5.06
CA ASN A 2 14.45 33.97 -3.59
C ASN A 2 15.87 34.41 -3.19
N GLU A 3 15.97 35.42 -2.33
CA GLU A 3 17.23 36.00 -1.84
C GLU A 3 18.15 34.93 -1.23
N TYR A 4 17.56 33.94 -0.55
CA TYR A 4 18.28 32.78 -0.03
C TYR A 4 19.04 32.00 -1.11
N ILE A 5 18.42 31.76 -2.28
CA ILE A 5 19.06 30.99 -3.36
C ILE A 5 20.18 31.81 -3.99
N ARG A 6 19.97 33.12 -4.19
CA ARG A 6 21.00 34.02 -4.73
C ARG A 6 22.23 34.09 -3.82
N ASN A 7 22.03 34.09 -2.51
CA ASN A 7 23.12 34.22 -1.54
C ASN A 7 23.90 32.92 -1.36
N ASN A 8 23.24 31.76 -1.47
CA ASN A 8 23.88 30.45 -1.21
C ASN A 8 24.34 29.71 -2.48
N TYR A 9 23.78 30.02 -3.65
CA TYR A 9 24.10 29.35 -4.91
C TYR A 9 24.44 30.38 -6.01
N LYS A 10 25.73 30.66 -6.14
CA LYS A 10 26.24 31.58 -7.18
C LYS A 10 25.88 31.00 -8.57
N GLN A 11 25.30 31.84 -9.44
CA GLN A 11 24.92 31.49 -10.82
C GLN A 11 23.80 30.42 -10.95
N ALA A 12 22.99 30.20 -9.91
CA ALA A 12 21.87 29.27 -10.01
C ALA A 12 20.79 29.75 -11.00
N LYS A 13 20.34 28.86 -11.89
CA LYS A 13 19.13 29.04 -12.72
C LYS A 13 18.01 28.22 -12.11
N VAL A 14 16.86 28.85 -11.87
CA VAL A 14 15.66 28.14 -11.40
C VAL A 14 15.03 27.42 -12.58
N LEU A 15 15.13 26.09 -12.62
CA LEU A 15 14.52 25.26 -13.66
C LEU A 15 13.06 24.91 -13.33
N ILE A 16 12.75 24.71 -12.05
CA ILE A 16 11.39 24.53 -11.53
C ILE A 16 11.25 25.42 -10.30
N SER A 17 10.21 26.26 -10.27
CA SER A 17 10.03 27.24 -9.20
C SER A 17 9.57 26.64 -7.88
N LYS A 18 8.77 25.56 -7.92
CA LYS A 18 8.24 24.89 -6.75
C LYS A 18 7.90 23.43 -7.05
N ILE A 19 8.31 22.55 -6.15
CA ILE A 19 7.88 21.16 -6.11
C ILE A 19 7.15 20.98 -4.77
N PRO A 20 5.80 20.93 -4.76
CA PRO A 20 5.04 20.75 -3.52
C PRO A 20 5.16 19.32 -2.98
N ILE A 21 4.82 19.16 -1.71
CA ILE A 21 4.53 17.83 -1.15
C ILE A 21 3.38 17.19 -1.93
N ASN A 22 3.42 15.87 -2.08
CA ASN A 22 2.52 15.07 -2.90
C ASN A 22 2.56 15.41 -4.39
N GLN A 23 3.62 16.06 -4.86
CA GLN A 23 3.87 16.15 -6.30
C GLN A 23 4.03 14.74 -6.87
N LYS A 24 3.15 14.39 -7.80
CA LYS A 24 3.22 13.11 -8.51
C LYS A 24 4.38 13.12 -9.51
N ILE A 25 5.13 12.03 -9.53
CA ILE A 25 6.23 11.80 -10.46
C ILE A 25 6.14 10.40 -11.05
N GLU A 26 6.71 10.24 -12.25
CA GLU A 26 7.07 8.94 -12.80
C GLU A 26 8.58 8.77 -12.75
N HIS A 27 9.04 7.63 -12.26
CA HIS A 27 10.46 7.28 -12.17
C HIS A 27 10.64 5.77 -12.36
N GLU A 28 11.47 5.37 -13.33
CA GLU A 28 11.74 3.94 -13.62
C GLU A 28 10.45 3.11 -13.81
N GLY A 29 9.44 3.66 -14.49
CA GLY A 29 8.15 2.99 -14.73
C GLY A 29 7.17 2.98 -13.54
N ASN A 30 7.56 3.60 -12.42
CA ASN A 30 6.76 3.69 -11.20
C ASN A 30 6.06 5.04 -11.09
N GLU A 31 4.87 5.08 -10.47
CA GLU A 31 4.18 6.33 -10.12
C GLU A 31 4.32 6.56 -8.62
N GLN A 32 4.85 7.72 -8.24
CA GLN A 32 5.22 8.03 -6.87
C GLN A 32 4.80 9.45 -6.48
N PHE A 33 4.65 9.69 -5.18
CA PHE A 33 4.48 11.02 -4.62
C PHE A 33 5.76 11.45 -3.91
N ILE A 34 6.20 12.69 -4.15
CA ILE A 34 7.28 13.32 -3.38
C ILE A 34 6.72 13.70 -2.00
N VAL A 35 7.24 13.08 -0.94
CA VAL A 35 6.82 13.34 0.45
C VAL A 35 7.91 14.05 1.28
N GLY A 36 9.13 14.11 0.74
CA GLY A 36 10.25 14.83 1.33
C GLY A 36 11.34 15.10 0.29
N SER A 37 12.42 15.77 0.69
CA SER A 37 13.53 16.11 -0.22
C SER A 37 14.32 14.89 -0.71
N SER A 38 14.20 13.75 -0.03
CA SER A 38 14.91 12.49 -0.33
C SER A 38 14.03 11.26 -0.15
N GLU A 39 12.70 11.45 -0.20
CA GLU A 39 11.74 10.42 0.13
C GLU A 39 10.49 10.49 -0.74
N VAL A 40 10.05 9.32 -1.20
CA VAL A 40 8.85 9.14 -2.02
C VAL A 40 7.96 8.04 -1.47
N THR A 41 6.68 8.12 -1.80
CA THR A 41 5.67 7.08 -1.51
C THR A 41 5.03 6.58 -2.78
N ASN A 42 4.31 5.47 -2.68
CA ASN A 42 3.53 4.93 -3.78
C ASN A 42 2.41 5.90 -4.19
N ALA A 43 2.16 6.08 -5.48
CA ALA A 43 1.00 6.83 -5.98
C ALA A 43 -0.07 5.94 -6.63
N LYS A 44 0.20 4.65 -6.85
CA LYS A 44 -0.76 3.71 -7.46
C LYS A 44 -1.70 3.14 -6.40
N GLN A 45 -2.98 3.00 -6.73
CA GLN A 45 -3.92 2.35 -5.81
C GLN A 45 -3.87 0.82 -5.95
N LEU A 46 -3.73 0.13 -4.82
CA LEU A 46 -3.88 -1.32 -4.76
C LEU A 46 -5.33 -1.71 -5.03
N LYS A 47 -5.55 -2.33 -6.20
CA LYS A 47 -6.87 -2.86 -6.59
C LYS A 47 -6.93 -4.35 -6.27
N LEU A 48 -7.79 -4.74 -5.35
CA LEU A 48 -8.08 -6.13 -5.01
C LEU A 48 -9.33 -6.60 -5.75
N PRO A 49 -9.51 -7.92 -5.97
CA PRO A 49 -10.81 -8.45 -6.38
C PRO A 49 -11.88 -8.08 -5.35
N TYR A 50 -13.08 -7.71 -5.82
CA TYR A 50 -14.14 -7.15 -4.96
C TYR A 50 -14.50 -8.03 -3.76
N ASN A 51 -14.60 -9.35 -3.97
CA ASN A 51 -14.90 -10.31 -2.90
C ASN A 51 -13.82 -10.32 -1.81
N ILE A 52 -12.55 -10.16 -2.19
CA ILE A 52 -11.42 -10.09 -1.26
C ILE A 52 -11.42 -8.73 -0.54
N GLU A 53 -11.60 -7.64 -1.28
CA GLU A 53 -11.69 -6.29 -0.71
C GLU A 53 -12.80 -6.19 0.34
N TYR A 54 -13.99 -6.71 0.02
CA TYR A 54 -15.13 -6.74 0.93
C TYR A 54 -14.84 -7.57 2.18
N ALA A 55 -14.33 -8.81 2.01
CA ALA A 55 -13.99 -9.69 3.13
C ALA A 55 -12.95 -9.05 4.07
N VAL A 56 -11.89 -8.48 3.50
CA VAL A 56 -10.84 -7.78 4.24
C VAL A 56 -11.39 -6.55 4.97
N ALA A 57 -12.25 -5.76 4.31
CA ALA A 57 -12.86 -4.60 4.93
C ALA A 57 -13.73 -4.97 6.13
N VAL A 58 -14.49 -6.07 6.04
CA VAL A 58 -15.25 -6.61 7.17
C VAL A 58 -14.31 -7.08 8.28
N ALA A 59 -13.29 -7.88 7.95
CA ALA A 59 -12.34 -8.41 8.91
C ALA A 59 -11.60 -7.31 9.69
N LEU A 60 -11.15 -6.26 9.00
CA LEU A 60 -10.44 -5.14 9.63
C LEU A 60 -11.34 -4.26 10.50
N LYS A 61 -12.60 -4.05 10.11
CA LYS A 61 -13.52 -3.16 10.84
C LYS A 61 -14.28 -3.86 11.97
N GLN A 62 -14.63 -5.12 11.79
CA GLN A 62 -15.57 -5.85 12.65
C GLN A 62 -14.99 -7.16 13.19
N GLY A 63 -13.82 -7.59 12.71
CA GLY A 63 -13.28 -8.92 12.98
C GLY A 63 -14.02 -10.01 12.19
N ILE A 64 -13.79 -11.26 12.59
CA ILE A 64 -14.49 -12.41 12.02
C ILE A 64 -15.96 -12.41 12.51
N PRO A 65 -16.96 -12.46 11.59
CA PRO A 65 -18.36 -12.54 11.98
C PRO A 65 -18.63 -13.69 12.96
N ARG A 66 -19.36 -13.40 14.04
CA ARG A 66 -19.72 -14.39 15.07
C ARG A 66 -21.01 -15.10 14.69
N ILE A 67 -21.06 -16.40 14.99
CA ILE A 67 -22.29 -17.19 14.95
C ILE A 67 -22.95 -17.07 16.32
N THR A 68 -24.19 -16.61 16.38
CA THR A 68 -24.90 -16.34 17.64
C THR A 68 -26.01 -17.34 17.92
N ILE A 69 -26.58 -17.94 16.88
CA ILE A 69 -27.61 -18.98 17.00
C ILE A 69 -26.90 -20.31 17.13
N THR A 70 -27.13 -21.07 18.20
CA THR A 70 -26.50 -22.38 18.39
C THR A 70 -27.14 -23.46 17.51
N GLU A 71 -26.51 -24.62 17.42
CA GLU A 71 -27.07 -25.74 16.66
C GLU A 71 -28.35 -26.27 17.31
N GLU A 72 -28.37 -26.36 18.64
CA GLU A 72 -29.52 -26.82 19.41
C GLU A 72 -30.72 -25.90 19.21
N GLN A 73 -30.51 -24.57 19.18
CA GLN A 73 -31.56 -23.59 18.89
C GLN A 73 -32.11 -23.71 17.46
N ALA A 74 -31.26 -24.11 16.50
CA ALA A 74 -31.62 -24.22 15.09
C ALA A 74 -32.20 -25.60 14.71
N THR A 75 -32.15 -26.59 15.61
CA THR A 75 -32.47 -27.98 15.27
C THR A 75 -33.95 -28.21 14.93
N SER A 76 -34.84 -27.44 15.54
CA SER A 76 -36.30 -27.61 15.41
C SER A 76 -37.04 -26.36 14.90
N ASP A 77 -36.30 -25.35 14.43
CA ASP A 77 -36.85 -24.09 13.93
C ASP A 77 -36.18 -23.72 12.60
N ASP A 78 -36.94 -23.88 11.51
CA ASP A 78 -36.47 -23.63 10.14
C ASP A 78 -36.03 -22.17 9.93
N GLU A 79 -36.65 -21.21 10.62
CA GLU A 79 -36.28 -19.80 10.51
C GLU A 79 -34.93 -19.55 11.19
N LEU A 80 -34.72 -20.10 12.39
CA LEU A 80 -33.45 -20.04 13.11
C LEU A 80 -32.35 -20.81 12.37
N GLN A 81 -32.67 -21.96 11.78
CA GLN A 81 -31.75 -22.72 10.94
C GLN A 81 -31.28 -21.89 9.74
N ASN A 82 -32.21 -21.25 9.02
CA ASN A 82 -31.89 -20.38 7.90
C ASN A 82 -31.05 -19.17 8.31
N LYS A 83 -31.33 -18.55 9.47
CA LYS A 83 -30.53 -17.45 10.01
C LYS A 83 -29.12 -17.92 10.39
N ARG A 84 -28.98 -19.07 11.04
CA ARG A 84 -27.67 -19.67 11.39
C ARG A 84 -26.85 -19.96 10.13
N ASN A 85 -27.44 -20.57 9.11
CA ASN A 85 -26.76 -20.86 7.84
C ASN A 85 -26.23 -19.58 7.17
N LYS A 86 -27.01 -18.49 7.18
CA LYS A 86 -26.54 -17.18 6.69
C LYS A 86 -25.40 -16.60 7.53
N GLN A 87 -25.38 -16.83 8.84
CA GLN A 87 -24.27 -16.39 9.70
C GLN A 87 -22.98 -17.17 9.39
N ILE A 88 -23.10 -18.50 9.21
CA ILE A 88 -21.99 -19.38 8.81
C ILE A 88 -21.44 -18.94 7.45
N GLU A 89 -22.31 -18.78 6.45
CA GLU A 89 -21.91 -18.36 5.09
C GLU A 89 -21.15 -17.03 5.11
N ARG A 90 -21.61 -16.05 5.89
CA ARG A 90 -20.93 -14.74 6.03
C ARG A 90 -19.57 -14.89 6.70
N ARG A 91 -19.47 -15.69 7.76
CA ARG A 91 -18.22 -15.95 8.48
C ARG A 91 -17.20 -16.62 7.55
N ASP A 92 -17.61 -17.66 6.85
CA ASP A 92 -16.75 -18.46 5.99
C ASP A 92 -16.24 -17.63 4.79
N LYS A 93 -17.09 -16.78 4.21
CA LYS A 93 -16.67 -15.82 3.17
C LYS A 93 -15.60 -14.84 3.64
N VAL A 94 -15.69 -14.36 4.88
CA VAL A 94 -14.69 -13.44 5.43
C VAL A 94 -13.37 -14.17 5.69
N ILE A 95 -13.43 -15.38 6.26
CA ILE A 95 -12.25 -16.22 6.49
C ILE A 95 -11.54 -16.53 5.17
N ASP A 96 -12.29 -17.00 4.16
CA ASP A 96 -11.76 -17.31 2.83
C ASP A 96 -11.05 -16.10 2.19
N GLY A 97 -11.62 -14.90 2.34
CA GLY A 97 -11.01 -13.67 1.84
C GLY A 97 -9.71 -13.29 2.57
N VAL A 98 -9.66 -13.46 3.90
CA VAL A 98 -8.45 -13.25 4.72
C VAL A 98 -7.35 -14.25 4.34
N GLU A 99 -7.72 -15.49 4.06
CA GLU A 99 -6.79 -16.56 3.65
C GLU A 99 -6.20 -16.30 2.27
N LYS A 100 -7.04 -15.96 1.30
CA LYS A 100 -6.62 -15.70 -0.09
C LYS A 100 -5.90 -14.37 -0.26
N PHE A 101 -6.05 -13.44 0.67
CA PHE A 101 -5.51 -12.08 0.54
C PHE A 101 -4.01 -12.09 0.23
N TRP A 102 -3.21 -12.83 0.97
CA TRP A 102 -1.75 -12.72 0.88
C TRP A 102 -1.20 -13.14 -0.47
N GLY A 103 -1.70 -14.25 -1.04
CA GLY A 103 -1.30 -14.69 -2.37
C GLY A 103 -1.58 -13.63 -3.43
N ILE A 104 -2.77 -13.03 -3.40
CA ILE A 104 -3.17 -11.96 -4.33
C ILE A 104 -2.35 -10.69 -4.10
N TYR A 105 -2.11 -10.34 -2.84
CA TYR A 105 -1.30 -9.20 -2.47
C TYR A 105 0.15 -9.34 -2.96
N ALA A 106 0.78 -10.49 -2.70
CA ALA A 106 2.15 -10.80 -3.09
C ALA A 106 2.33 -10.78 -4.62
N GLU A 107 1.39 -11.39 -5.37
CA GLU A 107 1.37 -11.34 -6.83
C GLU A 107 1.30 -9.90 -7.35
N LYS A 108 0.40 -9.07 -6.79
CA LYS A 108 0.28 -7.66 -7.17
C LYS A 108 1.55 -6.89 -6.83
N LEU A 109 2.13 -7.12 -5.65
CA LEU A 109 3.34 -6.44 -5.20
C LEU A 109 4.50 -6.71 -6.17
N ALA A 110 4.70 -7.98 -6.57
CA ALA A 110 5.73 -8.38 -7.51
C ALA A 110 5.52 -7.81 -8.92
N ASN A 111 4.28 -7.77 -9.41
CA ASN A 111 3.99 -7.45 -10.81
C ASN A 111 3.65 -5.98 -11.08
N GLN A 112 3.10 -5.26 -10.10
CA GLN A 112 2.53 -3.92 -10.30
C GLN A 112 3.28 -2.82 -9.55
N TYR A 113 4.09 -3.19 -8.54
CA TYR A 113 4.75 -2.25 -7.63
C TYR A 113 6.25 -2.48 -7.52
N GLN A 114 6.93 -2.53 -8.67
CA GLN A 114 8.38 -2.76 -8.78
C GLN A 114 9.23 -1.80 -7.95
N GLN A 115 8.72 -0.59 -7.66
CA GLN A 115 9.35 0.38 -6.76
C GLN A 115 9.69 -0.17 -5.36
N PHE A 116 8.99 -1.22 -4.90
CA PHE A 116 9.27 -1.86 -3.62
C PHE A 116 10.37 -2.94 -3.71
N GLY A 117 11.01 -3.09 -4.87
CA GLY A 117 12.15 -3.99 -5.09
C GLY A 117 11.82 -5.43 -4.69
N ASN A 118 12.65 -6.00 -3.82
CA ASN A 118 12.53 -7.40 -3.41
C ASN A 118 11.32 -7.68 -2.49
N ALA A 119 10.54 -6.67 -2.09
CA ALA A 119 9.36 -6.90 -1.26
C ALA A 119 8.32 -7.82 -1.92
N GLY A 120 8.14 -7.72 -3.24
CA GLY A 120 7.25 -8.60 -4.01
C GLY A 120 7.68 -10.07 -3.96
N PRO A 121 8.90 -10.39 -4.45
CA PRO A 121 9.45 -11.74 -4.35
C PRO A 121 9.47 -12.29 -2.91
N ASN A 122 9.86 -11.49 -1.93
CA ASN A 122 9.86 -11.92 -0.52
C ASN A 122 8.45 -12.28 -0.03
N ALA A 123 7.45 -11.47 -0.37
CA ALA A 123 6.06 -11.77 0.00
C ALA A 123 5.55 -13.05 -0.67
N GLN A 124 5.96 -13.34 -1.90
CA GLN A 124 5.62 -14.59 -2.59
C GLN A 124 6.25 -15.81 -1.92
N SER A 125 7.52 -15.71 -1.53
CA SER A 125 8.22 -16.77 -0.79
C SER A 125 7.59 -17.01 0.58
N ALA A 126 7.03 -15.99 1.22
CA ALA A 126 6.46 -16.06 2.56
C ALA A 126 5.00 -16.58 2.64
N LEU A 127 4.49 -17.22 1.59
CA LEU A 127 3.08 -17.65 1.53
C LEU A 127 2.77 -18.76 2.55
N ALA A 128 3.73 -19.66 2.80
CA ALA A 128 3.57 -20.74 3.78
C ALA A 128 3.50 -20.17 5.20
N GLU A 129 4.41 -19.27 5.52
CA GLU A 129 4.53 -18.59 6.81
C GLU A 129 3.27 -17.77 7.11
N TYR A 130 2.73 -17.05 6.13
CA TYR A 130 1.44 -16.38 6.27
C TYR A 130 0.29 -17.37 6.56
N SER A 131 0.32 -18.54 5.91
CA SER A 131 -0.69 -19.59 6.10
C SER A 131 -0.59 -20.28 7.46
N GLU A 132 0.53 -20.17 8.16
CA GLU A 132 0.68 -20.69 9.52
C GLU A 132 0.19 -19.71 10.61
N LEU A 133 0.00 -18.44 10.24
CA LEU A 133 -0.49 -17.42 11.18
C LEU A 133 -1.92 -17.70 11.66
N SER A 134 -2.18 -17.31 12.91
CA SER A 134 -3.54 -17.23 13.43
C SER A 134 -4.39 -16.25 12.61
N LEU A 135 -5.71 -16.44 12.56
CA LEU A 135 -6.60 -15.52 11.85
C LEU A 135 -6.45 -14.07 12.34
N ASP A 136 -6.31 -13.87 13.65
CA ASP A 136 -6.11 -12.53 14.23
C ASP A 136 -4.80 -11.90 13.76
N ASP A 137 -3.73 -12.67 13.66
CA ASP A 137 -2.44 -12.19 13.18
C ASP A 137 -2.44 -11.93 11.68
N ARG A 138 -3.12 -12.77 10.89
CA ARG A 138 -3.37 -12.48 9.46
C ARG A 138 -4.08 -11.14 9.30
N ILE A 139 -5.14 -10.87 10.07
CA ILE A 139 -5.87 -9.59 10.01
C ILE A 139 -4.94 -8.41 10.37
N LYS A 140 -4.07 -8.55 11.37
CA LYS A 140 -3.06 -7.52 11.70
C LYS A 140 -2.09 -7.29 10.54
N VAL A 141 -1.55 -8.36 9.95
CA VAL A 141 -0.66 -8.28 8.78
C VAL A 141 -1.34 -7.55 7.63
N ILE A 142 -2.59 -7.90 7.30
CA ILE A 142 -3.37 -7.25 6.25
C ILE A 142 -3.46 -5.74 6.50
N GLY A 143 -3.81 -5.33 7.72
CA GLY A 143 -3.89 -3.92 8.09
C GLY A 143 -2.56 -3.18 7.90
N LEU A 144 -1.45 -3.82 8.25
CA LEU A 144 -0.10 -3.26 8.10
C LEU A 144 0.29 -3.10 6.62
N VAL A 145 0.13 -4.14 5.81
CA VAL A 145 0.58 -4.10 4.42
C VAL A 145 -0.29 -3.20 3.54
N LEU A 146 -1.58 -3.06 3.85
CA LEU A 146 -2.45 -2.10 3.16
C LEU A 146 -2.03 -0.66 3.46
N ARG A 147 -1.69 -0.34 4.73
CA ARG A 147 -1.12 0.97 5.08
C ARG A 147 0.21 1.24 4.38
N ALA A 148 1.06 0.23 4.28
CA ALA A 148 2.35 0.36 3.61
C ALA A 148 2.24 0.51 2.08
N THR A 149 1.14 0.08 1.46
CA THR A 149 1.04 0.03 -0.02
C THR A 149 -0.08 0.87 -0.62
N HIS A 150 -0.90 1.54 0.18
CA HIS A 150 -1.88 2.49 -0.36
C HIS A 150 -1.22 3.67 -1.09
N ALA A 151 -2.00 4.38 -1.90
CA ALA A 151 -1.53 5.61 -2.55
C ALA A 151 -1.34 6.70 -1.47
N GLY A 152 -0.14 7.27 -1.37
CA GLY A 152 0.26 8.09 -0.23
C GLY A 152 0.77 7.29 0.96
N SER A 153 1.24 6.05 0.73
CA SER A 153 1.64 5.05 1.72
C SER A 153 2.31 5.56 2.99
N ASP A 154 1.92 4.96 4.11
CA ASP A 154 2.53 5.17 5.42
C ASP A 154 3.89 4.47 5.52
N ARG A 155 4.69 4.87 6.52
CA ARG A 155 5.82 4.09 6.98
C ARG A 155 5.33 3.01 7.96
N VAL A 156 5.58 1.75 7.62
CA VAL A 156 5.25 0.61 8.46
C VAL A 156 6.50 -0.22 8.70
N ASP A 157 6.84 -0.49 9.95
CA ASP A 157 7.87 -1.46 10.26
C ASP A 157 7.23 -2.86 10.20
N MET A 158 7.79 -3.80 9.44
CA MET A 158 7.23 -5.17 9.35
C MET A 158 7.95 -6.15 10.27
N LYS A 159 9.24 -5.93 10.50
CA LYS A 159 10.08 -6.79 11.34
C LYS A 159 10.02 -6.42 12.82
N GLY A 160 9.71 -5.16 13.12
CA GLY A 160 9.66 -4.68 14.48
C GLY A 160 10.42 -3.38 14.76
N SER A 161 10.14 -2.87 15.95
CA SER A 161 10.96 -1.99 16.80
C SER A 161 10.72 -2.45 18.25
N GLU A 162 11.47 -1.95 19.24
CA GLU A 162 11.25 -2.31 20.67
C GLU A 162 9.78 -2.18 21.13
N ASN A 163 8.93 -1.43 20.38
CA ASN A 163 7.53 -1.18 20.73
C ASN A 163 6.47 -1.71 19.70
N LYS A 164 6.75 -2.83 19.00
CA LYS A 164 5.84 -3.74 18.21
C LYS A 164 5.46 -3.37 16.77
N PRO A 165 6.17 -3.93 15.78
CA PRO A 165 5.60 -5.00 14.90
C PRO A 165 6.31 -6.38 14.91
N VAL A 166 5.62 -7.48 14.52
CA VAL A 166 5.96 -8.87 14.90
C VAL A 166 5.73 -9.91 13.77
N PHE A 167 6.20 -9.65 12.53
CA PHE A 167 6.11 -10.64 11.44
C PHE A 167 7.38 -10.71 10.56
N PRO A 168 8.58 -10.97 11.16
CA PRO A 168 9.83 -11.00 10.41
C PRO A 168 9.87 -12.10 9.34
N GLU A 169 9.18 -13.21 9.57
CA GLU A 169 9.09 -14.36 8.66
C GLU A 169 8.42 -14.00 7.33
N LEU A 170 7.67 -12.89 7.27
CA LEU A 170 7.07 -12.42 6.02
C LEU A 170 8.06 -11.73 5.08
N GLY A 171 9.33 -11.60 5.47
CA GLY A 171 10.41 -11.11 4.61
C GLY A 171 10.30 -9.65 4.17
N LEU A 172 9.31 -8.89 4.68
CA LEU A 172 9.10 -7.50 4.36
C LEU A 172 10.01 -6.57 5.19
N PRO A 173 10.46 -5.43 4.63
CA PRO A 173 11.43 -4.57 5.30
C PRO A 173 10.81 -3.75 6.44
N ASN A 174 11.66 -3.19 7.30
CA ASN A 174 11.27 -2.05 8.12
C ASN A 174 11.17 -0.79 7.25
N SER A 175 10.43 0.21 7.71
CA SER A 175 10.10 1.42 6.93
C SER A 175 9.33 1.13 5.64
N PHE A 176 8.69 -0.03 5.53
CA PHE A 176 7.94 -0.43 4.35
C PHE A 176 6.87 0.62 4.02
N GLY A 177 6.72 0.90 2.73
CA GLY A 177 5.82 1.92 2.21
C GLY A 177 6.42 3.30 1.99
N ARG A 178 7.51 3.68 2.67
CA ARG A 178 8.27 4.88 2.34
C ARG A 178 9.64 4.54 1.77
N MET A 179 9.94 5.10 0.61
CA MET A 179 11.20 4.89 -0.08
C MET A 179 12.12 6.08 0.20
N ALA A 180 12.92 5.95 1.26
CA ALA A 180 13.88 6.96 1.69
C ALA A 180 15.29 6.71 1.10
N GLY A 181 16.17 7.71 1.20
CA GLY A 181 17.58 7.58 0.84
C GLY A 181 17.87 7.64 -0.66
N LYS A 182 16.86 7.92 -1.48
CA LYS A 182 17.04 8.20 -2.90
C LYS A 182 17.23 9.70 -3.07
N SER A 183 18.40 10.12 -3.56
CA SER A 183 18.55 11.47 -4.07
C SER A 183 17.63 11.62 -5.28
N LEU A 184 16.56 12.41 -5.12
CA LEU A 184 15.61 12.69 -6.19
C LEU A 184 16.27 13.67 -7.16
N ASP A 185 16.90 13.14 -8.20
CA ASP A 185 17.47 13.93 -9.29
C ASP A 185 16.34 14.40 -10.22
N PRO A 186 15.95 15.70 -10.21
CA PRO A 186 14.84 16.19 -11.01
C PRO A 186 14.99 15.94 -12.50
N THR A 187 16.23 15.78 -13.00
CA THR A 187 16.51 15.52 -14.42
C THR A 187 16.18 14.10 -14.86
N LYS A 188 15.97 13.19 -13.89
CA LYS A 188 15.59 11.78 -14.10
C LYS A 188 14.14 11.48 -13.76
N LEU A 189 13.36 12.50 -13.39
CA LEU A 189 11.95 12.36 -13.03
C LEU A 189 11.07 12.91 -14.15
N THR A 190 9.92 12.30 -14.37
CA THR A 190 8.84 12.95 -15.12
C THR A 190 7.83 13.50 -14.13
N PHE A 191 7.67 14.82 -14.10
CA PHE A 191 6.66 15.46 -13.25
C PHE A 191 5.28 15.31 -13.88
N VAL A 192 4.33 14.83 -13.07
CA VAL A 192 2.94 14.63 -13.49
C VAL A 192 2.06 15.67 -12.81
N TYR A 193 1.50 16.58 -13.60
CA TYR A 193 0.56 17.59 -13.14
C TYR A 193 -0.85 17.16 -13.52
N GLU A 194 -1.68 16.89 -12.52
CA GLU A 194 -3.07 16.49 -12.69
C GLU A 194 -3.98 17.60 -12.16
N SER A 195 -5.09 17.87 -12.86
CA SER A 195 -6.17 18.70 -12.34
C SER A 195 -6.79 18.09 -11.09
N ILE A 196 -7.54 18.86 -10.30
CA ILE A 196 -8.20 18.39 -9.08
C ILE A 196 -9.04 17.10 -9.30
N THR A 197 -9.70 16.98 -10.46
CA THR A 197 -10.51 15.81 -10.82
C THR A 197 -9.71 14.67 -11.46
N GLY A 198 -8.41 14.86 -11.73
CA GLY A 198 -7.58 13.93 -12.49
C GLY A 198 -7.87 13.85 -13.99
N LEU A 199 -8.84 14.62 -14.52
CA LEU A 199 -9.25 14.55 -15.93
C LEU A 199 -8.24 15.18 -16.90
N HIS A 200 -7.58 16.26 -16.48
CA HIS A 200 -6.52 16.89 -17.26
C HIS A 200 -5.17 16.52 -16.69
N ARG A 201 -4.28 16.05 -17.56
CA ARG A 201 -2.94 15.59 -17.19
C ARG A 201 -1.90 16.22 -18.11
N ARG A 202 -0.88 16.82 -17.52
CA ARG A 202 0.32 17.31 -18.21
C ARG A 202 1.55 16.62 -17.64
N LYS A 203 2.46 16.20 -18.51
CA LYS A 203 3.77 15.66 -18.12
C LYS A 203 4.88 16.66 -18.47
N LEU A 204 5.86 16.78 -17.59
CA LEU A 204 7.10 17.50 -17.83
C LEU A 204 8.25 16.51 -17.64
N ASP A 205 8.93 16.17 -18.73
CA ASP A 205 10.12 15.30 -18.67
C ASP A 205 11.30 16.08 -18.07
N GLY A 206 11.80 15.59 -16.94
CA GLY A 206 12.98 16.14 -16.27
C GLY A 206 14.21 16.24 -17.16
N LYS A 207 14.35 15.36 -18.15
CA LYS A 207 15.47 15.39 -19.11
C LYS A 207 15.48 16.64 -19.99
N SER A 208 14.34 17.34 -20.09
CA SER A 208 14.24 18.62 -20.79
C SER A 208 14.70 19.80 -19.93
N LEU A 209 14.79 19.62 -18.61
CA LEU A 209 15.25 20.65 -17.69
C LEU A 209 16.73 20.91 -17.96
N GLY A 210 17.05 22.12 -18.40
CA GLY A 210 18.43 22.53 -18.67
C GLY A 210 18.97 22.17 -20.05
N ARG A 211 18.14 21.73 -21.01
CA ARG A 211 18.57 21.62 -22.43
C ARG A 211 18.74 22.97 -23.13
N ASP A 212 18.16 24.03 -22.56
CA ASP A 212 18.33 25.42 -22.99
C ASP A 212 19.37 26.14 -22.11
N LEU A 213 20.48 25.46 -21.77
CA LEU A 213 21.64 26.00 -21.06
C LEU A 213 22.89 25.86 -21.91
#